data_AF-G5HEY3-F1
#
_entry.id   AF-G5HEY3-F1
#
_cell.length_a   1.000
_cell.length_b   1.000
_cell.length_c   1.000
_cell.angle_alpha   90.00
_cell.angle_beta   90.00
_cell.angle_gamma   90.00
#
_symmetry.space_group_name_H-M   'P 1'
#
loop_
_entity.id
_entity.type
_entity.pdbx_description
1 polymer ?
#
loop_
_entity_poly.entity_id
_entity_poly.type
_entity_poly.pdbx_seq_one_letter_code
_entity_poly.pdbx_strand_id
1 'polypeptide(L)'
;MARGVRKSPLEKLQGELAEVQNSIAQYENCLETLKEKEKLIQNQIELEEFKEFKSMLNEQGMTMDDIKELVSTQNEIQQSA
;
A
#
# COMPACT_ATOMS: atom_id res chain seq x y z
N MET A 1 -37.46 37.78 23.26
CA MET A 1 -36.64 36.69 22.70
C MET A 1 -35.20 37.18 22.62
N ALA A 2 -34.26 36.48 23.26
CA ALA A 2 -32.85 36.87 23.25
C ALA A 2 -32.35 36.87 21.80
N ARG A 3 -32.04 38.05 21.27
CA ARG A 3 -31.38 38.19 19.96
C ARG A 3 -30.00 37.57 20.13
N GLY A 4 -29.75 36.44 19.46
CA GLY A 4 -28.45 35.76 19.51
C GLY A 4 -27.32 36.75 19.25
N VAL A 5 -26.30 36.71 20.11
CA VAL A 5 -25.11 37.55 20.00
C VAL A 5 -24.47 37.28 18.64
N ARG A 6 -24.37 38.31 17.79
CA ARG A 6 -23.71 38.17 16.48
C ARG A 6 -22.24 37.85 16.72
N LYS A 7 -21.80 36.69 16.25
CA LYS A 7 -20.38 36.32 16.26
C LYS A 7 -19.55 37.41 15.57
N SER A 8 -18.45 37.80 16.21
CA SER A 8 -17.48 38.74 15.64
C SER A 8 -16.82 38.14 14.39
N PRO A 9 -16.26 38.97 13.48
CA PRO A 9 -15.52 38.47 12.32
C PRO A 9 -14.41 37.49 12.71
N LEU A 10 -13.73 37.74 13.85
CA LEU A 10 -12.68 36.89 14.37
C LEU A 10 -13.21 35.52 14.82
N GLU A 11 -14.36 35.47 15.51
CA GLU A 11 -14.98 34.19 15.92
C GLU A 11 -15.45 33.36 14.72
N LYS A 12 -15.84 34.00 13.61
CA LYS A 12 -16.16 33.30 12.37
C LYS A 12 -14.91 32.68 11.75
N LEU A 13 -13.84 33.45 11.62
CA LEU A 13 -12.57 32.97 11.09
C LEU A 13 -11.96 31.85 11.94
N GLN A 14 -12.09 31.93 13.26
CA GLN A 14 -11.67 30.84 14.16
C GLN A 14 -12.50 29.57 13.97
N GLY A 15 -13.81 29.70 13.73
CA GLY A 15 -14.68 28.58 13.41
C GLY A 15 -14.29 27.92 12.08
N GLU A 16 -14.11 28.72 11.03
CA GLU A 16 -13.66 28.23 9.71
C GLU A 16 -12.29 27.54 9.81
N LEU A 17 -11.35 28.12 10.57
CA LEU A 17 -10.05 27.50 10.81
C LEU A 17 -10.18 26.13 11.50
N ALA A 18 -11.03 26.03 12.53
CA ALA A 18 -11.26 24.78 13.24
C ALA A 18 -11.91 23.71 12.35
N GLU A 19 -12.85 24.10 11.49
CA GLU A 19 -13.47 23.20 10.51
C GLU A 19 -12.44 22.68 9.50
N VAL A 20 -11.56 23.54 8.99
CA VAL A 20 -10.47 23.16 8.09
C VAL A 20 -9.49 22.23 8.79
N GLN A 21 -9.08 22.53 10.02
CA GLN A 21 -8.18 21.67 10.80
C GLN A 21 -8.79 20.28 11.07
N ASN A 22 -10.07 20.22 11.42
CA ASN A 22 -10.77 18.95 11.59
C ASN A 22 -10.83 18.16 10.28
N SER A 23 -11.07 18.83 9.15
CA SER A 23 -11.08 18.19 7.83
C SER A 23 -9.71 17.64 7.48
N ILE A 24 -8.63 18.39 7.75
CA ILE A 24 -7.25 17.94 7.54
C ILE A 24 -7.00 16.66 8.34
N ALA A 25 -7.29 16.66 9.64
CA ALA A 25 -7.09 15.50 10.50
C ALA A 25 -7.89 14.27 10.03
N GLN A 26 -9.12 14.47 9.56
CA GLN A 26 -9.93 13.38 8.98
C GLN A 26 -9.29 12.81 7.72
N TYR A 27 -8.83 13.67 6.80
CA TYR A 27 -8.18 13.21 5.57
C TYR A 27 -6.85 12.52 5.84
N GLU A 28 -6.08 12.96 6.83
CA GLU A 28 -4.84 12.29 7.26
C GLU A 28 -5.12 10.86 7.75
N ASN A 29 -6.13 10.66 8.60
CA ASN A 29 -6.53 9.33 9.06
C ASN A 29 -7.02 8.43 7.90
N CYS A 30 -7.80 9.00 6.97
CA CYS A 30 -8.22 8.28 5.77
C CYS A 30 -7.01 7.88 4.91
N LEU A 31 -6.02 8.74 4.78
CA LEU A 31 -4.81 8.50 4.00
C LEU A 31 -3.94 7.41 4.63
N GLU A 32 -3.86 7.34 5.96
CA GLU A 32 -3.20 6.26 6.67
C GLU A 32 -3.89 4.91 6.41
N THR A 33 -5.21 4.86 6.51
CA THR A 33 -6.00 3.65 6.21
C THR A 33 -5.78 3.18 4.76
N LEU A 34 -5.73 4.11 3.81
CA LEU A 34 -5.48 3.79 2.41
C LEU A 34 -4.06 3.26 2.18
N LYS A 35 -3.04 3.79 2.85
CA LYS A 35 -1.67 3.27 2.80
C LYS A 35 -1.55 1.86 3.36
N GLU A 36 -2.27 1.54 4.44
CA GLU A 36 -2.31 0.18 4.95
C GLU A 36 -2.97 -0.77 3.95
N LYS A 37 -4.10 -0.35 3.36
CA LYS A 37 -4.76 -1.13 2.32
C LYS A 37 -3.88 -1.34 1.09
N GLU A 38 -3.14 -0.32 0.66
CA GLU A 38 -2.16 -0.41 -0.42
C GLU A 38 -1.13 -1.52 -0.14
N LYS A 39 -0.50 -1.50 1.04
CA LYS A 39 0.48 -2.53 1.44
C LYS A 39 -0.14 -3.93 1.47
N LEU A 40 -1.36 -4.05 1.98
CA LEU A 40 -2.07 -5.33 2.01
C LEU A 40 -2.31 -5.87 0.59
N ILE A 41 -2.71 -5.01 -0.34
CA ILE A 41 -2.92 -5.39 -1.75
C ILE A 41 -1.59 -5.78 -2.41
N GLN A 42 -0.50 -5.04 -2.18
CA GLN A 42 0.83 -5.38 -2.68
C GLN A 42 1.27 -6.77 -2.22
N ASN A 43 1.16 -7.06 -0.92
CA ASN A 43 1.50 -8.38 -0.38
C ASN A 43 0.62 -9.50 -0.96
N GLN A 44 -0.66 -9.22 -1.24
CA GLN A 44 -1.56 -10.19 -1.85
C GLN A 44 -1.16 -10.50 -3.30
N ILE A 45 -0.75 -9.48 -4.07
CA ILE A 45 -0.26 -9.65 -5.43
C ILE A 45 0.99 -10.54 -5.42
N GLU A 46 2.00 -10.21 -4.61
CA GLU A 46 3.24 -10.99 -4.52
C GLU A 46 2.98 -12.46 -4.14
N LEU A 47 2.04 -12.68 -3.21
CA LEU A 47 1.67 -14.02 -2.78
C LEU A 47 0.95 -14.81 -3.88
N GLU A 48 0.10 -14.16 -4.66
CA GLU A 48 -0.61 -14.80 -5.78
C GLU A 48 0.35 -15.11 -6.94
N GLU A 49 1.25 -14.19 -7.27
CA GLU A 49 2.33 -14.42 -8.24
C GLU A 49 3.21 -15.61 -7.80
N PHE A 50 3.55 -15.70 -6.51
CA PHE A 50 4.31 -16.83 -5.98
C PHE A 50 3.54 -18.16 -6.06
N LYS A 51 2.23 -18.16 -5.78
CA LYS A 51 1.40 -19.36 -5.92
C LYS A 51 1.32 -19.82 -7.36
N GLU A 52 1.09 -18.89 -8.29
CA GLU A 52 1.02 -19.17 -9.72
C GLU A 52 2.35 -19.78 -10.18
N PHE A 53 3.47 -19.14 -9.83
CA PHE A 53 4.80 -19.66 -10.08
C PHE A 53 4.99 -21.07 -9.51
N LYS A 54 4.63 -21.29 -8.24
CA LYS A 54 4.73 -22.60 -7.60
C LYS A 54 3.84 -23.66 -8.27
N SER A 55 2.66 -23.29 -8.77
CA SER A 55 1.79 -24.19 -9.54
C SER A 55 2.47 -24.62 -10.83
N MET A 56 3.04 -23.68 -11.58
CA MET A 56 3.78 -23.96 -12.80
C MET A 56 4.96 -24.91 -12.57
N LEU A 57 5.71 -24.73 -11.47
CA LEU A 57 6.79 -25.65 -11.09
C LEU A 57 6.29 -27.07 -10.85
N ASN A 58 5.23 -27.19 -10.05
CA ASN A 58 4.63 -28.50 -9.76
C ASN A 58 4.11 -29.19 -11.03
N GLU A 59 3.49 -28.44 -11.95
CA GLU A 59 3.03 -28.95 -13.25
C GLU A 59 4.17 -29.45 -14.13
N GLN A 60 5.32 -28.77 -14.09
CA GLN A 60 6.54 -29.19 -14.77
C GLN A 60 7.29 -30.32 -14.04
N GLY A 61 6.79 -30.76 -12.86
CA GLY A 61 7.46 -31.76 -12.03
C GLY A 61 8.79 -31.27 -11.45
N MET A 62 8.98 -29.95 -11.39
CA MET A 62 10.20 -29.30 -10.93
C MET A 62 10.03 -28.78 -9.51
N THR A 63 11.08 -28.91 -8.72
CA THR A 63 11.20 -28.32 -7.40
C THR A 63 11.85 -26.95 -7.49
N MET A 64 11.73 -26.17 -6.41
CA MET A 64 12.44 -24.89 -6.30
C MET A 64 13.96 -25.07 -6.38
N ASP A 65 14.50 -26.19 -5.91
CA ASP A 65 15.93 -26.46 -5.96
C ASP A 65 16.40 -26.77 -7.39
N ASP A 66 15.58 -27.46 -8.19
CA ASP A 66 15.86 -27.67 -9.62
C ASP A 66 15.96 -26.34 -10.38
N ILE A 67 15.14 -25.35 -10.02
CA ILE A 67 15.26 -23.99 -10.58
C ILE A 67 16.51 -23.27 -10.10
N LYS A 68 16.84 -23.35 -8.81
CA LYS A 68 18.08 -22.73 -8.30
C LYS A 68 19.30 -23.30 -9.01
N GLU A 69 19.33 -24.60 -9.25
CA GLU A 69 20.39 -25.25 -10.02
C GLU A 69 20.43 -24.72 -11.46
N LEU A 70 19.30 -24.67 -12.18
CA LEU A 70 19.24 -24.13 -13.54
C LEU A 70 19.73 -22.67 -13.62
N VAL A 71 19.31 -21.81 -12.71
CA VAL A 71 19.72 -20.39 -12.68
C VAL A 71 21.20 -20.24 -12.34
N SER A 72 21.71 -21.05 -11.42
CA SER A 72 23.14 -21.04 -11.06
C SER A 72 24.00 -21.50 -12.23
N THR A 73 23.58 -22.56 -12.92
CA THR A 73 24.28 -23.09 -14.10
C THR A 73 24.28 -22.07 -15.24
N GLN A 74 23.17 -21.34 -15.45
CA GLN A 74 23.08 -20.30 -16.49
C GLN A 74 24.01 -19.11 -16.19
N ASN A 75 24.15 -18.70 -14.92
CA ASN A 75 25.08 -17.66 -14.51
C ASN A 75 26.54 -18.07 -14.73
N GLU A 76 26.91 -19.31 -14.44
CA GLU A 76 28.27 -19.83 -14.67
C GLU A 76 28.61 -19.85 -16.17
N ILE A 77 27.65 -20.24 -17.02
CA ILE A 77 27.81 -20.23 -18.49
C ILE A 77 28.02 -18.81 -19.02
N GLN A 78 27.31 -17.80 -18.48
CA GLN A 78 27.47 -16.40 -18.90
C GLN A 78 28.78 -15.75 -18.41
N GLN A 79 29.34 -16.20 -17.29
CA GLN A 79 30.61 -15.69 -16.77
C GLN A 79 31.85 -16.35 -17.41
N SER A 80 31.65 -17.51 -18.04
CA SER A 80 32.72 -18.29 -18.69
C SER A 80 32.86 -17.97 -20.19
N ALA A 81 32.00 -17.13 -20.75
CA ALA A 81 31.96 -16.68 -22.14
C ALA A 81 32.44 -15.23 -22.26
#